data_AF-A0A957WE28-F1
#
_entry.id   AF-A0A957WE28-F1
#
_cell.length_a   1.000
_cell.length_b   1.000
_cell.length_c   1.000
_cell.angle_alpha   90.00
_cell.angle_beta   90.00
_cell.angle_gamma   90.00
#
_symmetry.space_group_name_H-M   'P 1'
#
loop_
_entity.id
_entity.type
_entity.pdbx_description
1 polymer ?
#
loop_
_entity_poly.entity_id
_entity_poly.type
_entity_poly.pdbx_seq_one_letter_code
_entity_poly.pdbx_strand_id
1 'polypeptide(L)'
;MKQILQPTILKITLALVLFIIASLLWRMYVMATLSDTFPFGFPLQFFLAWGPCKPEQNCSEFNGLWLVLDMLFWYVVSAGIVAWGRRRAEQQG
;
A
#
# COMPACT_ATOMS: atom_id res chain seq x y z
N MET A 1 -8.00 -7.45 21.60
CA MET A 1 -7.22 -6.46 20.82
C MET A 1 -5.71 -6.68 20.87
N LYS A 2 -5.09 -6.98 22.03
CA LYS A 2 -3.61 -7.12 22.16
C LYS A 2 -2.96 -8.12 21.18
N GLN A 3 -3.57 -9.28 20.91
CA GLN A 3 -3.03 -10.26 19.94
C GLN A 3 -3.09 -9.83 18.47
N ILE A 4 -4.01 -8.93 18.11
CA ILE A 4 -4.18 -8.47 16.71
C ILE A 4 -3.06 -7.48 16.37
N LEU A 5 -2.71 -6.60 17.31
CA LEU A 5 -1.71 -5.56 17.06
C LEU A 5 -0.27 -6.01 17.29
N GLN A 6 -0.04 -7.19 17.88
CA GLN A 6 1.31 -7.72 18.07
C GLN A 6 2.02 -7.96 16.72
N PRO A 7 3.20 -7.33 16.51
CA PRO A 7 3.97 -7.52 15.29
C PRO A 7 4.51 -8.94 15.26
N THR A 8 4.09 -9.70 14.26
CA THR A 8 4.67 -11.01 13.94
C THR A 8 5.29 -10.94 12.55
N ILE A 9 6.34 -11.72 12.32
CA ILE A 9 7.04 -11.78 11.03
C ILE A 9 6.03 -12.01 9.90
N LEU A 10 5.07 -12.92 10.09
CA LEU A 10 4.02 -13.20 9.10
C LEU A 10 3.18 -11.97 8.75
N LYS A 11 2.75 -11.16 9.73
CA LYS A 11 1.93 -9.96 9.47
C LYS A 11 2.74 -8.89 8.74
N ILE A 12 4.02 -8.73 9.09
CA ILE A 12 4.92 -7.76 8.46
C ILE A 12 5.20 -8.16 7.01
N THR A 13 5.58 -9.41 6.78
CA THR A 13 5.84 -9.92 5.42
C THR A 13 4.58 -9.80 4.56
N LEU A 14 3.42 -10.18 5.09
CA LEU A 14 2.15 -10.03 4.36
C LEU A 14 1.84 -8.56 4.04
N ALA A 15 2.06 -7.64 4.99
CA ALA A 15 1.83 -6.22 4.77
C ALA A 15 2.74 -5.65 3.68
N LEU A 16 4.02 -6.01 3.68
CA LEU A 16 4.96 -5.59 2.65
C LEU A 16 4.57 -6.13 1.27
N VAL A 17 4.21 -7.42 1.18
CA VAL A 17 3.78 -8.04 -0.08
C VAL A 17 2.53 -7.36 -0.61
N LEU A 18 1.51 -7.15 0.23
CA LEU A 18 0.27 -6.47 -0.16
C LEU A 18 0.53 -5.02 -0.59
N PHE A 19 1.36 -4.29 0.15
CA PHE A 19 1.74 -2.92 -0.19
C PHE A 19 2.45 -2.84 -1.55
N ILE A 20 3.41 -3.73 -1.82
CA ILE A 20 4.14 -3.76 -3.10
C ILE A 20 3.19 -4.10 -4.24
N ILE A 21 2.37 -5.15 -4.10
CA ILE A 21 1.43 -5.56 -5.14
C ILE A 21 0.42 -4.43 -5.43
N ALA A 22 -0.15 -3.83 -4.39
CA ALA A 22 -1.07 -2.71 -4.55
C ALA A 22 -0.41 -1.51 -5.24
N SER A 23 0.82 -1.17 -4.86
CA SER A 23 1.58 -0.08 -5.48
C SER A 23 1.88 -0.34 -6.96
N LEU A 24 2.20 -1.58 -7.32
CA LEU A 24 2.44 -1.98 -8.71
C LEU A 24 1.15 -1.95 -9.54
N LEU A 25 0.05 -2.49 -9.00
CA LEU A 25 -1.27 -2.47 -9.65
C LEU A 25 -1.73 -1.02 -9.88
N TRP A 26 -1.54 -0.16 -8.87
CA TRP A 26 -1.87 1.25 -8.98
C TRP A 26 -1.03 1.95 -10.06
N ARG A 27 0.28 1.72 -10.07
CA ARG A 27 1.16 2.27 -11.11
C ARG A 27 0.74 1.83 -12.50
N MET A 28 0.38 0.55 -12.69
CA MET A 28 -0.12 0.05 -13.97
C MET A 28 -1.44 0.71 -14.37
N TYR A 29 -2.37 0.87 -13.43
CA TYR A 29 -3.65 1.55 -13.65
C TYR A 29 -3.44 3.02 -14.07
N VAL A 30 -2.64 3.78 -13.33
CA VAL A 30 -2.36 5.19 -13.64
C VAL A 30 -1.71 5.33 -15.03
N MET A 31 -0.71 4.49 -15.34
CA MET A 31 -0.04 4.52 -16.65
C MET A 31 -0.99 4.16 -17.80
N ALA A 32 -1.91 3.21 -17.58
CA ALA A 32 -2.89 2.82 -18.58
C ALA A 32 -3.97 3.89 -18.83
N THR A 33 -4.26 4.72 -17.83
CA THR A 33 -5.38 5.68 -17.89
C THR A 33 -4.97 7.05 -18.45
N LEU A 34 -3.72 7.21 -18.93
CA LEU A 34 -3.18 8.38 -19.68
C LEU A 34 -3.93 9.68 -19.41
N SER A 35 -3.83 10.16 -18.18
CA SER A 35 -4.50 11.37 -17.79
C SER A 35 -3.56 12.13 -16.88
N ASP A 36 -3.26 13.38 -17.25
CA ASP A 36 -2.71 14.41 -16.36
C ASP A 36 -3.68 14.74 -15.20
N THR A 37 -4.54 13.80 -14.80
CA THR A 37 -5.33 13.88 -13.60
C THR A 37 -4.51 13.31 -12.46
N PHE A 38 -4.27 14.15 -11.46
CA PHE A 38 -3.77 13.75 -10.15
C PHE A 38 -4.71 12.67 -9.61
N PRO A 39 -4.30 11.40 -9.57
CA PRO A 39 -5.23 10.33 -9.27
C PRO A 39 -5.49 10.36 -7.76
N PHE A 40 -6.59 11.01 -7.39
CA PHE A 40 -7.04 11.08 -6.01
C PHE A 40 -7.54 9.71 -5.57
N GLY A 41 -6.72 9.04 -4.75
CA GLY A 41 -7.13 7.87 -3.98
C GLY A 41 -6.41 6.57 -4.35
N PHE A 42 -5.82 5.96 -3.33
CA PHE A 42 -5.54 4.52 -3.17
C PHE A 42 -4.13 3.97 -3.48
N PRO A 43 -3.45 3.39 -2.46
CA PRO A 43 -3.35 3.94 -1.11
C PRO A 43 -2.61 5.29 -1.20
N LEU A 44 -2.67 6.13 -0.16
CA LEU A 44 -2.26 7.54 -0.18
C LEU A 44 -1.03 7.75 -1.08
N GLN A 45 -1.23 8.47 -2.18
CA GLN A 45 -0.23 8.73 -3.21
C GLN A 45 1.06 9.37 -2.65
N PHE A 46 1.96 8.52 -2.15
CA PHE A 46 3.20 8.92 -1.51
C PHE A 46 4.27 9.30 -2.54
N PHE A 47 4.08 8.89 -3.79
CA PHE A 47 4.94 9.21 -4.90
C PHE A 47 4.09 9.61 -6.11
N LEU A 48 4.38 10.79 -6.63
CA LEU A 48 3.71 11.37 -7.79
C LEU A 48 4.79 11.77 -8.79
N ALA A 49 4.56 11.49 -10.07
CA ALA A 49 5.40 11.96 -11.15
C ALA A 49 4.49 12.49 -12.27
N TRP A 50 4.81 13.65 -12.82
CA TRP A 50 4.00 14.33 -13.84
C TRP A 50 4.90 15.02 -14.88
N GLY A 51 4.31 15.52 -15.97
CA GLY A 51 5.00 16.30 -16.99
C GLY A 51 4.21 17.55 -17.41
N PRO A 52 4.74 18.38 -18.34
CA PRO A 52 6.09 18.36 -18.90
C PRO A 52 7.11 19.04 -17.98
N CYS A 53 8.28 18.43 -17.83
CA CYS A 53 9.37 18.95 -17.01
C CYS A 53 10.40 19.69 -17.85
N LYS A 54 11.25 20.49 -17.19
CA LYS A 54 12.41 21.07 -17.87
C LYS A 54 13.30 19.94 -18.42
N PRO A 55 13.92 20.12 -19.60
CA PRO A 55 14.94 19.19 -20.06
C PRO A 55 15.98 19.02 -18.94
N GLU A 56 16.36 17.77 -18.66
CA GLU A 56 17.22 17.33 -17.54
C GLU A 56 16.58 17.17 -16.15
N GLN A 57 15.28 17.41 -15.98
CA GLN A 57 14.60 17.27 -14.68
C GLN A 57 13.44 16.27 -14.69
N ASN A 58 13.32 15.46 -13.63
CA ASN A 58 12.13 14.67 -13.35
C ASN A 58 11.22 15.45 -12.40
N CYS A 59 10.01 15.82 -12.82
CA CYS A 59 9.00 16.37 -11.90
C CYS A 59 8.41 15.21 -11.11
N SER A 60 8.72 15.19 -9.82
CA SER A 60 8.16 14.23 -8.90
C SER A 60 7.95 14.88 -7.54
N GLU A 61 6.94 14.38 -6.83
CA GLU A 61 6.65 14.74 -5.45
C GLU A 61 6.69 13.46 -4.62
N PHE A 62 7.36 13.55 -3.47
CA PHE A 62 7.38 12.49 -2.49
C PHE A 62 6.79 13.00 -1.18
N ASN A 63 5.79 12.29 -0.67
CA ASN A 63 5.16 12.58 0.59
C ASN A 63 5.39 11.42 1.57
N GLY A 64 6.39 11.58 2.44
CA GLY A 64 6.75 10.56 3.43
C GLY A 64 5.67 10.27 4.47
N LEU A 65 4.82 11.26 4.80
CA LEU A 65 3.69 11.05 5.72
C LEU A 65 2.68 10.08 5.12
N TRP A 66 2.40 10.23 3.82
CA TRP A 66 1.48 9.38 3.08
C TRP A 66 2.02 7.94 2.98
N LEU A 67 3.32 7.79 2.76
CA LEU A 67 3.99 6.49 2.79
C LEU A 67 3.80 5.78 4.14
N VAL A 68 4.02 6.49 5.25
CA VAL A 68 3.87 5.91 6.60
C VAL A 68 2.43 5.49 6.86
N LEU A 69 1.45 6.33 6.50
CA LEU A 69 0.04 6.02 6.66
C LEU A 69 -0.38 4.78 5.84
N ASP A 70 0.15 4.64 4.62
CA ASP A 70 -0.07 3.46 3.79
C ASP A 70 0.52 2.20 4.38
N MET A 71 1.75 2.27 4.90
CA MET A 71 2.36 1.14 5.59
C MET A 71 1.54 0.71 6.81
N LEU A 72 1.03 1.67 7.58
CA LEU A 72 0.14 1.39 8.72
C LEU A 72 -1.19 0.76 8.27
N PHE A 73 -1.80 1.28 7.20
CA PHE A 73 -3.02 0.71 6.62
C PHE A 73 -2.83 -0.76 6.23
N TRP A 74 -1.77 -1.08 5.47
CA TRP A 74 -1.50 -2.45 5.05
C TRP A 74 -1.14 -3.38 6.21
N TYR A 75 -0.51 -2.86 7.26
CA TYR A 75 -0.28 -3.61 8.49
C TYR A 75 -1.61 -3.99 9.17
N VAL A 76 -2.56 -3.06 9.27
CA VAL A 76 -3.88 -3.32 9.85
C VAL A 76 -4.66 -4.34 9.01
N VAL A 77 -4.65 -4.20 7.68
CA VAL A 77 -5.28 -5.17 6.76
C VAL A 77 -4.67 -6.57 6.96
N SER A 78 -3.34 -6.66 7.01
CA SER A 78 -2.62 -7.93 7.20
C SER A 78 -2.91 -8.57 8.55
N ALA A 79 -2.97 -7.77 9.61
CA ALA A 79 -3.37 -8.24 10.93
C ALA A 79 -4.80 -8.81 10.92
N GLY A 80 -5.73 -8.17 10.20
CA GLY A 80 -7.09 -8.65 9.98
C GLY A 80 -7.14 -9.98 9.24
N ILE A 81 -6.41 -10.10 8.12
CA ILE A 81 -6.33 -11.34 7.31
C ILE A 81 -5.79 -12.51 8.14
N VAL A 82 -4.67 -12.29 8.86
CA VAL A 82 -4.07 -13.33 9.71
C VAL A 82 -5.02 -13.74 10.84
N ALA A 83 -5.70 -12.77 11.47
CA ALA A 83 -6.67 -13.06 12.53
C ALA A 83 -7.86 -13.88 12.01
N TRP A 84 -8.36 -13.55 10.82
CA TRP A 84 -9.44 -14.28 10.17
C TRP A 84 -9.03 -15.70 9.77
N GLY A 85 -7.82 -15.87 9.21
CA GLY A 85 -7.28 -17.19 8.86
C GLY A 85 -7.13 -18.10 10.08
N ARG A 86 -6.65 -17.57 11.21
CA ARG A 86 -6.56 -18.32 12.47
C ARG A 86 -7.92 -18.82 12.97
N ARG A 87 -8.93 -17.95 12.99
CA ARG A 87 -10.29 -18.32 13.41
C ARG A 87 -10.87 -19.44 12.54
N ARG A 88 -10.59 -19.43 11.23
CA ARG A 88 -11.03 -20.50 10.33
C ARG A 88 -10.33 -21.83 10.59
N ALA A 89 -9.02 -21.80 10.86
CA ALA A 89 -8.27 -23.00 11.22
C ALA A 89 -8.80 -23.64 12.52
N GLU A 90 -9.16 -22.82 13.51
CA GLU A 90 -9.75 -23.28 14.79
C GLU A 90 -11.16 -23.86 14.62
N GLN A 91 -11.92 -23.48 13.58
CA GLN A 91 -13.25 -24.04 13.31
C GLN A 91 -13.23 -25.37 12.55
N GLN A 92 -12.08 -25.77 11.99
CA GLN A 92 -11.93 -26.97 11.15
C GLN A 92 -11.22 -28.14 11.87
N GLY A 93 -10.79 -27.95 13.12
CA GLY A 93 -10.22 -28.99 13.99
C GLY A 93 -11.08 -29.22 15.21
#